data_AF-A0A1F7AVW0-F1
#
_entry.id   AF-A0A1F7AVW0-F1
#
_cell.length_a   1.000
_cell.length_b   1.000
_cell.length_c   1.000
_cell.angle_alpha   90.00
_cell.angle_beta   90.00
_cell.angle_gamma   90.00
#
_symmetry.space_group_name_H-M   'P 1'
#
loop_
_entity.id
_entity.type
_entity.pdbx_description
1 polymer ?
#
loop_
_entity_poly.entity_id
_entity_poly.type
_entity_poly.pdbx_seq_one_letter_code
_entity_poly.pdbx_strand_id
1 'polypeptide(L)' 'MKTQAQLIQNIIGQLQGVIKMIDEDKNCFETLTQMKASKSALVSLINKFLQENFVKCISSCKDQDQVCKKFFTEILKNN' A
#
# COMPACT_ATOMS: atom_id res chain seq x y z
N MET A 1 2.60 0.11 -19.54
CA MET A 1 2.65 0.45 -18.09
C MET A 1 1.70 -0.50 -17.35
N LYS A 2 2.01 -1.00 -16.15
CA LYS A 2 1.12 -1.91 -15.40
C LYS A 2 -0.13 -1.18 -14.88
N THR A 3 -1.28 -1.86 -14.90
CA THR A 3 -2.53 -1.35 -14.30
C THR A 3 -2.47 -1.42 -12.77
N GLN A 4 -3.31 -0.64 -12.08
CA GLN A 4 -3.43 -0.71 -10.62
C GLN A 4 -3.79 -2.13 -10.14
N ALA A 5 -4.70 -2.81 -10.84
CA ALA A 5 -5.06 -4.20 -10.55
C ALA A 5 -3.87 -5.16 -10.70
N GLN A 6 -3.07 -5.01 -11.77
CA GLN A 6 -1.85 -5.82 -11.94
C GLN A 6 -0.81 -5.56 -10.84
N LEU A 7 -0.72 -4.34 -10.30
CA LEU A 7 0.14 -4.02 -9.17
C LEU A 7 -0.34 -4.71 -7.88
N ILE A 8 -1.65 -4.71 -7.63
CA ILE A 8 -2.27 -5.44 -6.51
C ILE A 8 -1.95 -6.93 -6.59
N GLN A 9 -2.10 -7.55 -7.77
CA GLN A 9 -1.78 -8.97 -7.95
C GLN A 9 -0.31 -9.28 -7.61
N ASN A 10 0.62 -8.39 -7.93
CA ASN A 10 2.03 -8.59 -7.54
C ASN A 10 2.21 -8.51 -6.01
N ILE A 11 1.55 -7.58 -5.33
CA ILE A 11 1.61 -7.44 -3.87
C ILE A 11 1.02 -8.68 -3.19
N ILE A 12 -0.11 -9.21 -3.69
CA ILE A 12 -0.68 -10.47 -3.20
C ILE A 12 0.34 -11.61 -3.32
N GLY A 13 1.03 -11.73 -4.46
CA GLY A 13 2.09 -12.72 -4.63
C GLY A 13 3.26 -12.54 -3.65
N GLN A 14 3.65 -11.29 -3.34
CA GLN A 14 4.67 -11.02 -2.32
C GLN A 14 4.23 -11.48 -0.92
N LEU A 15 2.98 -11.21 -0.54
CA LEU A 15 2.42 -11.63 0.76
C LEU A 15 2.26 -13.15 0.85
N GLN A 16 1.87 -13.82 -0.23
CA GLN A 16 1.87 -15.28 -0.32
C GLN A 16 3.29 -15.85 -0.14
N GLY A 17 4.30 -15.17 -0.67
CA GLY A 17 5.70 -15.49 -0.42
C GLY A 17 6.06 -15.37 1.07
N VAL A 18 5.66 -14.28 1.73
CA VAL A 18 5.88 -14.08 3.17
C VAL A 18 5.24 -15.20 4.01
N ILE A 19 4.02 -15.64 3.67
CA ILE A 19 3.36 -16.76 4.36
C ILE A 19 4.25 -18.01 4.30
N LYS A 20 4.73 -18.38 3.11
CA LYS A 20 5.64 -19.53 2.96
C LYS A 20 6.94 -19.36 3.73
N MET A 21 7.50 -18.14 3.76
CA MET A 21 8.73 -17.87 4.52
C MET A 21 8.52 -18.08 6.02
N ILE A 22 7.35 -17.74 6.55
CA ILE A 22 6.99 -17.98 7.96
C ILE A 22 6.80 -19.47 8.20
N ASP A 23 6.04 -20.16 7.34
CA ASP A 23 5.74 -21.59 7.48
C ASP A 23 7.01 -22.46 7.39
N GLU A 24 7.98 -22.04 6.56
CA GLU A 24 9.29 -22.68 6.39
C GLU A 24 10.35 -22.23 7.41
N ASP A 25 9.97 -21.41 8.41
CA ASP A 25 10.85 -20.81 9.42
C ASP A 25 12.14 -20.19 8.82
N LYS A 26 11.96 -19.44 7.71
CA LYS A 26 13.05 -18.72 7.05
C LYS A 26 13.65 -17.66 7.95
N ASN A 27 14.88 -17.28 7.62
CA ASN A 27 15.62 -16.27 8.35
C ASN A 27 14.80 -14.98 8.57
N CYS A 28 14.72 -14.55 9.83
CA CYS A 28 13.95 -13.39 10.26
C CYS A 28 14.27 -12.12 9.44
N PHE A 29 15.55 -11.87 9.15
CA PHE A 29 15.96 -10.69 8.38
C PHE A 29 15.47 -10.73 6.94
N GLU A 30 15.49 -11.89 6.29
CA GLU A 30 14.97 -12.06 4.93
C GLU A 30 13.45 -11.87 4.89
N THR A 31 12.73 -12.48 5.84
CA THR A 31 11.27 -12.33 5.96
C THR A 31 10.88 -10.87 6.19
N LEU A 32 11.58 -10.16 7.09
CA LEU A 32 11.38 -8.73 7.33
C LEU A 32 11.70 -7.88 6.09
N THR A 33 12.75 -8.24 5.34
CA THR A 33 13.10 -7.57 4.08
C THR A 33 11.99 -7.72 3.05
N GLN A 34 11.41 -8.91 2.92
CA GLN A 34 10.31 -9.17 2.00
C GLN A 34 9.01 -8.45 2.43
N MET A 35 8.71 -8.40 3.73
CA MET A 35 7.60 -7.60 4.27
C MET A 35 7.80 -6.11 3.98
N LYS A 36 9.02 -5.58 4.17
CA LYS A 36 9.35 -4.19 3.84
C LYS A 36 9.15 -3.90 2.35
N ALA A 37 9.59 -4.79 1.47
CA ALA A 37 9.37 -4.66 0.03
C ALA A 37 7.87 -4.62 -0.33
N SER A 38 7.08 -5.49 0.31
CA SER A 38 5.62 -5.53 0.15
C SER A 38 4.96 -4.22 0.60
N LYS A 39 5.39 -3.68 1.74
CA LYS A 39 4.95 -2.37 2.25
C LYS A 39 5.28 -1.24 1.26
N SER A 40 6.52 -1.18 0.76
CA SER A 40 6.93 -0.14 -0.20
C SER A 40 6.15 -0.21 -1.52
N ALA A 41 5.86 -1.42 -2.00
CA ALA A 41 5.04 -1.61 -3.21
C ALA A 41 3.60 -1.12 -3.00
N LEU A 42 3.01 -1.41 -1.83
CA LEU A 42 1.68 -0.93 -1.46
C LEU A 42 1.62 0.58 -1.33
N VAL A 43 2.58 1.21 -0.65
CA VAL A 43 2.67 2.68 -0.53
C VAL A 43 2.79 3.33 -1.91
N SER A 44 3.62 2.78 -2.79
CA SER A 44 3.76 3.27 -4.16
C SER A 44 2.44 3.19 -4.95
N LEU A 45 1.69 2.11 -4.78
CA LEU A 45 0.37 1.95 -5.39
C LEU A 45 -0.65 2.96 -4.83
N ILE A 46 -0.67 3.18 -3.51
CA ILE A 46 -1.54 4.16 -2.86
C ILE A 46 -1.29 5.56 -3.43
N ASN A 47 -0.03 5.97 -3.53
CA ASN A 47 0.33 7.28 -4.08
C ASN A 47 -0.13 7.42 -5.53
N LYS A 48 0.09 6.39 -6.36
CA LYS A 48 -0.36 6.37 -7.75
C LYS A 48 -1.90 6.48 -7.83
N PHE A 49 -2.62 5.69 -7.05
CA PHE A 49 -4.08 5.70 -7.01
C PHE A 49 -4.60 7.08 -6.59
N LEU A 50 -4.02 7.66 -5.55
CA LEU A 50 -4.37 8.98 -5.05
C LEU A 50 -4.11 10.07 -6.10
N GLN A 51 -2.95 10.06 -6.76
CA GLN A 51 -2.64 11.03 -7.82
C GLN A 51 -3.64 10.95 -8.97
N GLU A 52 -3.99 9.75 -9.42
CA GLU A 52 -4.94 9.54 -10.53
C GLU A 52 -6.40 9.89 -10.15
N ASN A 53 -6.74 9.89 -8.85
CA ASN A 53 -8.11 10.07 -8.38
C ASN A 53 -8.28 11.24 -7.39
N PHE A 54 -7.29 12.13 -7.28
CA PHE A 54 -7.21 13.13 -6.20
C PHE A 54 -8.49 13.96 -6.04
N VAL A 55 -8.99 14.51 -7.16
CA VAL A 55 -10.22 15.32 -7.17
C VAL A 55 -11.43 14.51 -6.69
N LYS A 56 -11.53 13.23 -7.09
CA LYS A 56 -12.62 12.34 -6.65
C LYS A 56 -12.51 11.99 -5.16
N CYS A 57 -11.30 11.73 -4.68
CA CYS A 57 -11.03 11.43 -3.29
C CYS A 57 -11.39 12.62 -2.39
N ILE A 58 -11.02 13.85 -2.77
CA ILE A 58 -11.36 15.06 -2.01
C ILE A 58 -12.83 15.46 -2.18
N SER A 59 -13.42 15.30 -3.36
CA SER A 59 -14.84 15.65 -3.55
C SER A 59 -15.80 14.73 -2.79
N SER A 60 -15.34 13.55 -2.38
CA SER A 60 -16.06 12.64 -1.48
C SER A 60 -16.02 13.08 0.00
N CYS A 61 -15.23 14.12 0.33
CA CYS A 61 -15.02 14.60 1.69
C CYS A 61 -15.92 15.76 2.13
N LYS A 62 -16.92 16.13 1.32
CA LYS A 62 -17.65 17.42 1.41
C LYS A 62 -18.20 17.83 2.79
N ASP A 63 -18.44 16.89 3.71
CA ASP A 63 -18.97 17.16 5.05
C ASP A 63 -18.09 16.63 6.20
N GLN A 64 -16.87 16.15 5.90
CA GLN A 64 -15.98 15.49 6.88
C GLN A 64 -14.54 16.01 6.82
N ASP A 65 -14.37 17.33 6.76
CA ASP A 65 -13.06 17.99 6.61
C ASP A 65 -12.00 17.51 7.61
N GLN A 66 -12.36 17.36 8.89
CA GLN A 66 -11.41 16.87 9.90
C GLN A 66 -11.03 15.41 9.72
N VAL A 67 -11.99 14.55 9.33
CA VAL A 67 -11.74 13.12 9.10
C VAL A 67 -10.87 12.95 7.87
N CYS A 68 -11.20 13.63 6.77
CA CYS A 68 -10.40 13.59 5.55
C CYS A 68 -9.01 14.19 5.75
N LYS A 69 -8.88 15.29 6.49
CA LYS A 69 -7.56 15.87 6.80
C LYS A 69 -6.69 14.88 7.59
N LYS A 70 -7.25 14.18 8.59
CA LYS A 70 -6.53 13.13 9.33
C LYS A 70 -6.12 11.98 8.40
N PHE A 71 -7.05 11.47 7.61
CA PHE A 71 -6.82 10.37 6.67
C PHE A 71 -5.70 10.70 5.67
N PHE A 72 -5.79 11.82 4.95
CA PHE A 72 -4.74 12.21 4.00
C PHE A 72 -3.40 12.48 4.69
N THR A 73 -3.40 13.03 5.91
CA THR A 73 -2.17 13.22 6.68
C THR A 73 -1.50 11.88 7.00
N GLU A 74 -2.26 10.85 7.33
CA GLU A 74 -1.72 9.50 7.59
C GLU A 74 -1.16 8.85 6.33
N ILE A 75 -1.83 9.01 5.19
CA ILE A 75 -1.33 8.54 3.89
C ILE A 75 0.00 9.22 3.56
N LEU A 76 0.11 10.53 3.77
CA LEU A 76 1.33 11.31 3.48
C LEU A 76 2.48 11.03 4.46
N LYS A 77 2.19 10.71 5.73
CA LYS A 77 3.20 10.38 6.75
C LYS A 77 3.82 8.99 6.58
N ASN A 78 3.15 8.08 5.87
CA ASN A 78 3.62 6.72 5.64
C ASN A 78 4.48 6.56 4.38
N ASN A 79 4.97 7.68 3.84
CA ASN A 79 5.86 7.78 2.67
C ASN A 79 7.31 7.99 3.09
#